data_AF-A0A1Y3B982-F1
#
_entry.id   AF-A0A1Y3B982-F1
#
_cell.length_a   1.000
_cell.length_b   1.000
_cell.length_c   1.000
_cell.angle_alpha   90.00
_cell.angle_beta   90.00
_cell.angle_gamma   90.00
#
_symmetry.space_group_name_H-M   'P 1'
#
loop_
_entity.id
_entity.type
_entity.pdbx_description
1 polymer ?
#
loop_
_entity_poly.entity_id
_entity_poly.type
_entity_poly.pdbx_seq_one_letter_code
_entity_poly.pdbx_strand_id
1 'polypeptide(L)'
;MQQILHEWIATESSILELAQKYNVCAYSLMRFIVTQLSTNKQTAKQWLKNPNDCDNGRLAYEIMEINLYDMMDGSFTQQMRQNVGIAFELEIRDYLQRNQISFLCEQQLRDRNYDY
;
A
#
# COMPACT_ATOMS: atom_id res chain seq x y z
N MET A 1 -7.22 19.21 -0.42
CA MET A 1 -5.86 18.63 -0.53
C MET A 1 -4.77 19.67 -0.29
N GLN A 2 -4.65 20.76 -1.07
CA GLN A 2 -3.62 21.80 -0.83
C GLN A 2 -3.72 22.47 0.56
N GLN A 3 -4.93 22.72 1.06
CA GLN A 3 -5.16 23.21 2.43
C GLN A 3 -4.62 22.24 3.49
N ILE A 4 -4.75 20.93 3.27
CA ILE A 4 -4.28 19.89 4.20
C ILE A 4 -2.75 19.86 4.22
N LEU A 5 -2.09 20.04 3.07
CA LEU A 5 -0.63 20.16 2.99
C LEU A 5 -0.14 21.39 3.76
N HIS A 6 -0.77 22.55 3.57
CA HIS A 6 -0.42 23.75 4.32
C HIS A 6 -0.60 23.57 5.82
N GLU A 7 -1.69 22.91 6.23
CA GLU A 7 -1.92 22.62 7.65
C GLU A 7 -0.85 21.68 8.20
N TRP A 8 -0.49 20.60 7.50
CA TRP A 8 0.59 19.70 7.92
C TRP A 8 1.94 20.42 8.06
N ILE A 9 2.27 21.33 7.14
CA ILE A 9 3.51 22.14 7.21
C ILE A 9 3.46 23.13 8.37
N ALA A 10 2.32 23.80 8.58
CA ALA A 10 2.16 24.88 9.54
C ALA A 10 1.90 24.42 10.97
N THR A 11 1.46 23.17 11.15
CA THR A 11 1.09 22.59 12.44
C THR A 11 1.93 21.36 12.75
N GLU A 12 1.98 20.97 14.02
CA GLU A 12 2.56 19.68 14.45
C GLU A 12 1.58 18.50 14.25
N SER A 13 0.44 18.70 13.58
CA SER A 13 -0.55 17.64 13.39
C SER A 13 -0.09 16.54 12.45
N SER A 14 -0.26 15.28 12.83
CA SER A 14 0.17 14.14 12.00
C SER A 14 -0.74 13.92 10.79
N ILE A 15 -0.26 13.23 9.77
CA ILE A 15 -1.05 12.81 8.61
C ILE A 15 -2.26 11.97 9.06
N LEU A 16 -2.14 11.17 10.12
CA LEU A 16 -3.25 10.40 10.67
C LEU A 16 -4.34 11.29 11.27
N GLU A 17 -3.96 12.29 12.06
CA GLU A 17 -4.90 13.26 12.64
C GLU A 17 -5.62 14.06 11.55
N LEU A 18 -4.88 14.49 10.53
CA LEU A 18 -5.45 15.19 9.38
C LEU A 18 -6.36 14.29 8.56
N ALA A 19 -5.98 13.03 8.34
CA ALA A 19 -6.80 12.05 7.65
C ALA A 19 -8.15 11.85 8.37
N GLN A 20 -8.11 11.75 9.70
CA GLN A 20 -9.32 11.65 10.52
C GLN A 20 -10.16 12.93 10.47
N LYS A 21 -9.53 14.10 10.65
CA LYS A 21 -10.20 15.41 10.64
C LYS A 21 -10.93 15.67 9.31
N TYR A 22 -10.30 15.33 8.19
CA TYR A 22 -10.83 15.56 6.85
C TYR A 22 -11.59 14.35 6.27
N ASN A 23 -11.74 13.28 7.05
CA ASN A 23 -12.40 12.03 6.67
C ASN A 23 -11.87 11.46 5.33
N VAL A 24 -10.55 11.33 5.21
CA VAL A 24 -9.86 10.77 4.04
C VAL A 24 -8.97 9.59 4.43
N CYS A 25 -8.65 8.72 3.47
CA CYS A 25 -7.71 7.63 3.68
C CYS A 25 -6.29 8.17 3.99
N ALA A 26 -5.69 7.71 5.10
CA ALA A 26 -4.37 8.13 5.55
C ALA A 26 -3.28 7.81 4.52
N TYR A 27 -3.28 6.61 3.94
CA TYR A 27 -2.34 6.24 2.89
C TYR A 27 -2.46 7.14 1.65
N SER A 28 -3.70 7.48 1.25
CA SER A 28 -3.93 8.39 0.12
C SER A 28 -3.41 9.80 0.41
N LEU A 29 -3.63 10.30 1.63
CA LEU A 29 -3.14 11.61 2.06
C LEU A 29 -1.60 11.63 2.15
N MET A 30 -0.99 10.59 2.72
CA MET A 30 0.45 10.40 2.75
C MET A 30 1.05 10.42 1.33
N ARG A 31 0.50 9.65 0.40
CA ARG A 31 0.97 9.64 -1.00
C ARG A 31 0.87 11.01 -1.64
N PHE A 32 -0.21 11.76 -1.36
CA PHE A 32 -0.35 13.13 -1.83
C PHE A 32 0.76 14.03 -1.27
N ILE A 33 0.95 14.05 0.06
CA ILE A 33 1.96 14.89 0.73
C ILE A 33 3.37 14.54 0.22
N VAL A 34 3.72 13.25 0.14
CA VAL A 34 5.00 12.79 -0.40
C VAL A 34 5.20 13.27 -1.84
N THR A 35 4.17 13.17 -2.68
CA THR A 35 4.26 13.62 -4.07
C THR A 35 4.44 15.14 -4.19
N GLN A 36 3.83 15.92 -3.28
CA GLN A 36 3.97 17.39 -3.29
C GLN A 36 5.33 17.85 -2.77
N LEU A 37 5.93 17.13 -1.83
CA LEU A 37 7.20 17.51 -1.21
C LEU A 37 8.43 16.92 -1.92
N SER A 38 8.26 15.81 -2.63
CA SER A 38 9.33 15.20 -3.42
C SER A 38 9.71 16.08 -4.62
N THR A 39 10.99 16.08 -4.99
CA THR A 39 11.47 16.78 -6.19
C THR A 39 10.94 16.17 -7.48
N ASN A 40 10.68 14.87 -7.50
CA ASN A 40 10.16 14.16 -8.66
C ASN A 40 9.47 12.83 -8.27
N LYS A 41 8.80 12.21 -9.24
CA LYS A 41 8.07 10.95 -9.07
C LYS A 41 8.95 9.77 -8.64
N GLN A 42 10.23 9.73 -9.01
CA GLN A 42 11.14 8.64 -8.64
C GLN A 42 11.52 8.76 -7.16
N THR A 43 11.82 9.97 -6.70
CA THR A 43 12.08 10.28 -5.29
C THR A 43 10.87 9.98 -4.42
N ALA A 44 9.65 10.37 -4.85
CA ALA A 44 8.41 9.99 -4.16
C ALA A 44 8.28 8.46 -3.99
N LYS A 45 8.57 7.70 -5.05
CA LYS A 45 8.54 6.23 -5.01
C LYS A 45 9.60 5.66 -4.08
N GLN A 46 10.80 6.25 -4.04
CA GLN A 46 11.86 5.83 -3.13
C GLN A 46 11.45 6.03 -1.67
N TRP A 47 10.97 7.21 -1.31
CA TRP A 47 10.53 7.50 0.06
C TRP A 47 9.37 6.60 0.51
N LEU A 48 8.41 6.32 -0.36
CA LEU A 48 7.29 5.42 -0.04
C LEU A 48 7.74 3.95 0.12
N LYS A 49 8.81 3.54 -0.58
CA LYS A 49 9.37 2.19 -0.48
C LYS A 49 10.27 2.03 0.73
N ASN A 50 11.09 3.03 1.01
CA ASN A 50 12.04 3.08 2.11
C ASN A 50 11.98 4.47 2.76
N PRO A 51 11.25 4.62 3.89
CA PRO A 51 11.08 5.90 4.55
C PRO A 51 12.39 6.53 5.03
N ASN A 52 13.44 5.71 5.28
CA ASN A 52 14.76 6.19 5.69
C ASN A 52 15.47 7.03 4.63
N ASP A 53 15.05 6.94 3.36
CA ASP A 53 15.61 7.73 2.26
C ASP A 53 14.99 9.15 2.20
N CYS A 54 14.06 9.49 3.09
CA CYS A 54 13.43 10.80 3.17
C CYS A 54 14.20 11.73 4.11
N ASP A 55 14.69 12.85 3.57
CA ASP A 55 15.46 13.85 4.32
C ASP A 55 14.63 14.52 5.44
N ASN A 56 13.30 14.52 5.30
CA ASN A 56 12.40 15.06 6.31
C ASN A 56 12.08 13.97 7.34
N GLY A 57 12.75 14.01 8.49
CA GLY A 57 12.60 13.01 9.55
C GLY A 57 11.17 12.84 10.09
N ARG A 58 10.38 13.92 10.15
CA ARG A 58 8.95 13.84 10.52
C ARG A 58 8.17 13.08 9.45
N LEU A 59 8.34 13.44 8.19
CA LEU A 59 7.67 12.75 7.09
C LEU A 59 8.09 11.28 7.00
N ALA A 60 9.37 10.97 7.19
CA ALA A 60 9.90 9.61 7.24
C ALA A 60 9.21 8.76 8.32
N TYR A 61 9.09 9.32 9.53
CA TYR A 61 8.39 8.67 10.64
C TYR A 61 6.92 8.42 10.32
N GLU A 62 6.21 9.43 9.82
CA GLU A 62 4.78 9.32 9.52
C GLU A 62 4.51 8.35 8.35
N ILE A 63 5.38 8.27 7.34
CA ILE A 63 5.29 7.24 6.28
C ILE A 63 5.46 5.83 6.89
N MET A 64 6.41 5.64 7.80
CA MET A 64 6.64 4.36 8.46
C MET A 64 5.44 3.95 9.31
N GLU A 65 4.91 4.88 10.11
CA GLU A 65 3.74 4.70 10.94
C GLU A 65 2.52 4.28 10.08
N ILE A 66 2.23 5.02 9.01
CA ILE A 66 1.09 4.72 8.14
C ILE A 66 1.28 3.38 7.41
N ASN A 67 2.48 3.06 6.94
CA ASN A 67 2.74 1.76 6.31
C ASN A 67 2.55 0.57 7.28
N LEU A 68 2.77 0.78 8.59
CA LEU A 68 2.55 -0.23 9.63
C LEU A 68 1.09 -0.33 10.06
N TYR A 69 0.40 0.81 10.21
CA TYR A 69 -0.92 0.87 10.84
C TYR A 69 -2.09 0.98 9.86
N ASP A 70 -1.85 1.27 8.58
CA ASP A 70 -2.92 1.24 7.59
C ASP A 70 -3.32 -0.20 7.27
N MET A 71 -4.28 -0.69 8.05
CA MET A 71 -4.88 -2.02 7.94
C MET A 71 -5.73 -2.21 6.67
N MET A 72 -5.88 -1.18 5.84
CA MET A 72 -6.65 -1.23 4.60
C MET A 72 -5.76 -1.12 3.37
N ASP A 73 -4.88 -0.13 3.29
CA ASP A 73 -4.13 0.15 2.07
C ASP A 73 -2.60 0.11 2.25
N GLY A 74 -2.11 -0.14 3.46
CA GLY A 74 -0.69 -0.25 3.75
C GLY A 74 0.00 -1.38 2.97
N SER A 75 1.30 -1.21 2.67
CA SER A 75 2.10 -2.19 1.93
C SER A 75 2.12 -3.56 2.62
N PHE A 76 2.23 -3.57 3.95
CA PHE A 76 2.16 -4.79 4.76
C PHE A 76 0.81 -5.51 4.60
N THR A 77 -0.29 -4.76 4.75
CA THR A 77 -1.65 -5.29 4.58
C THR A 77 -1.87 -5.85 3.18
N GLN A 78 -1.42 -5.15 2.14
CA GLN A 78 -1.51 -5.64 0.76
C GLN A 78 -0.77 -6.96 0.58
N GLN A 79 0.46 -7.06 1.11
CA GLN A 79 1.25 -8.28 1.01
C GLN A 79 0.63 -9.43 1.81
N MET A 80 0.08 -9.16 3.00
CA MET A 80 -0.67 -10.15 3.77
C MET A 80 -1.90 -10.65 3.03
N ARG A 81 -2.71 -9.75 2.44
CA ARG A 81 -3.87 -10.15 1.63
C ARG A 81 -3.47 -11.02 0.44
N GLN A 82 -2.39 -10.66 -0.24
CA GLN A 82 -1.88 -11.44 -1.36
C GLN A 82 -1.44 -12.84 -0.92
N ASN A 83 -0.71 -12.95 0.18
CA ASN A 83 -0.29 -14.24 0.74
C ASN A 83 -1.48 -15.11 1.16
N VAL A 84 -2.49 -14.52 1.80
CA VAL A 84 -3.73 -15.23 2.17
C VAL A 84 -4.49 -15.69 0.92
N GLY A 85 -4.58 -14.84 -0.11
CA GLY A 85 -5.20 -15.20 -1.40
C GLY A 85 -4.51 -16.39 -2.05
N ILE A 86 -3.17 -16.36 -2.14
CA ILE A 86 -2.38 -17.48 -2.68
C ILE A 86 -2.59 -18.76 -1.87
N ALA A 87 -2.57 -18.67 -0.54
CA ALA A 87 -2.78 -19.84 0.31
C ALA A 87 -4.16 -20.48 0.05
N PHE A 88 -5.20 -19.66 -0.08
CA PHE A 88 -6.54 -20.13 -0.35
C PHE A 88 -6.69 -20.75 -1.75
N GLU A 89 -6.04 -20.16 -2.76
CA GLU A 89 -5.98 -20.74 -4.11
C GLU A 89 -5.33 -22.13 -4.12
N LEU A 90 -4.26 -22.32 -3.34
CA LEU A 90 -3.61 -23.62 -3.19
C LEU A 90 -4.53 -24.65 -2.51
N GLU A 91 -5.28 -24.25 -1.49
CA GLU A 91 -6.26 -25.13 -0.84
C GLU A 91 -7.39 -25.53 -1.78
N ILE A 92 -7.95 -24.58 -2.55
CA ILE A 92 -8.97 -24.87 -3.57
C ILE A 92 -8.41 -25.81 -4.62
N ARG A 93 -7.20 -25.55 -5.13
CA ARG A 93 -6.51 -26.41 -6.11
C ARG A 93 -6.41 -27.83 -5.59
N ASP A 94 -5.93 -28.02 -4.36
CA ASP A 94 -5.74 -29.33 -3.76
C ASP A 94 -7.08 -30.04 -3.54
N TYR A 95 -8.13 -29.31 -3.13
CA TYR A 95 -9.49 -29.86 -3.02
C TYR A 95 -10.02 -30.34 -4.38
N LEU A 96 -9.92 -29.53 -5.43
CA LEU A 96 -10.41 -29.87 -6.76
C LEU A 96 -9.66 -31.07 -7.35
N GLN A 97 -8.33 -31.13 -7.16
CA GLN A 97 -7.50 -32.28 -7.58
C GLN A 97 -7.91 -33.57 -6.86
N ARG A 98 -8.13 -33.53 -5.54
CA ARG A 98 -8.62 -34.69 -4.76
C ARG A 98 -9.96 -35.21 -5.25
N ASN A 99 -10.83 -34.31 -5.71
CA ASN A 99 -12.15 -34.64 -6.24
C ASN A 99 -12.14 -34.92 -7.76
N GLN A 100 -10.97 -34.96 -8.40
CA GLN A 100 -10.81 -35.17 -9.85
C GLN A 100 -11.61 -34.17 -10.70
N ILE A 101 -11.84 -32.97 -10.18
CA ILE A 101 -12.52 -31.90 -10.90
C ILE A 101 -11.46 -31.18 -11.74
N SER A 102 -11.70 -31.06 -13.04
CA SER A 102 -10.84 -30.30 -13.94
C SER A 102 -11.01 -28.80 -13.69
N PHE A 103 -9.91 -28.07 -13.58
CA PHE A 103 -9.89 -26.62 -13.47
C PHE A 103 -8.62 -26.07 -14.14
N LEU A 104 -8.65 -24.77 -14.44
CA LEU A 104 -7.50 -23.98 -14.84
C LEU A 104 -7.27 -22.96 -13.74
N CYS A 105 -6.09 -22.94 -13.13
CA CYS A 105 -5.73 -21.85 -12.22
C CYS A 105 -5.09 -20.69 -12.97
N GLU A 106 -5.17 -19.50 -12.39
CA GLU A 106 -4.63 -18.27 -12.97
C GLU A 106 -3.13 -18.39 -13.29
N GLN A 107 -2.36 -19.10 -12.45
CA GLN A 107 -0.96 -19.41 -12.72
C GLN A 107 -0.78 -20.24 -14.00
N GLN A 108 -1.61 -21.27 -14.22
CA GLN A 108 -1.58 -22.08 -15.45
C GLN A 108 -2.01 -21.27 -16.69
N LEU A 109 -2.85 -20.25 -16.52
CA LEU A 109 -3.22 -19.32 -17.59
C LEU A 109 -2.05 -18.38 -17.94
N ARG A 110 -1.36 -17.84 -16.93
CA ARG A 110 -0.14 -17.03 -17.11
C ARG A 110 0.99 -17.83 -17.76
N ASP A 111 1.26 -19.05 -17.30
CA ASP A 111 2.29 -19.94 -17.87
C ASP A 111 2.02 -20.29 -19.34
N ARG A 112 0.75 -20.19 -19.78
CA ARG A 112 0.31 -20.42 -21.15
C ARG A 112 0.12 -19.14 -21.98
N ASN A 113 0.51 -17.98 -21.46
CA ASN A 113 0.32 -16.66 -22.10
C ASN A 113 -1.16 -16.30 -22.40
N TYR A 114 -2.12 -16.84 -21.64
CA TYR A 114 -3.53 -16.48 -21.80
C TYR A 114 -3.95 -15.28 -20.95
N ASP A 115 -3.20 -14.97 -19.89
CA ASP A 115 -3.36 -13.77 -19.06
C ASP A 115 -1.99 -13.08 -18.92
N TYR A 116 -1.92 -11.79 -19.26
CA TYR A 116 -0.72 -10.94 -19.20
C TYR A 116 -0.84 -9.92 -18.06
#